data_AF-A0A1W9MQU5-F1
#
_entry.id   AF-A0A1W9MQU5-F1
#
_cell.length_a   1.000
_cell.length_b   1.000
_cell.length_c   1.000
_cell.angle_alpha   90.00
_cell.angle_beta   90.00
_cell.angle_gamma   90.00
#
_symmetry.space_group_name_H-M   'P 1'
#
loop_
_entity.id
_entity.type
_entity.pdbx_description
1 polymer ?
#
loop_
_entity_poly.entity_id
_entity_poly.type
_entity_poly.pdbx_seq_one_letter_code
_entity_poly.pdbx_strand_id
1 'polypeptide(L)'
;MPENEFFMHSVNLTEVYYDAVYVSGEEKAQELFEKIAELPIIILWDLNVSFIKLVGKYKTSYRISFADAFVQALAEKEKAIVVSTDHHEFDAIERAGELSIYWLIPIRFQKPCSPCLISALALFKRPA
;
A
#
# COMPACT_ATOMS: atom_id res chain seq x y z
N MET A 1 23.71 -5.57 -8.22
CA MET A 1 22.74 -5.49 -7.11
C MET A 1 21.53 -6.27 -7.58
N PRO A 2 20.97 -7.25 -6.85
CA PRO A 2 19.64 -7.72 -7.21
C PRO A 2 18.69 -6.52 -7.22
N GLU A 3 17.91 -6.36 -8.28
CA GLU A 3 16.98 -5.24 -8.43
C GLU A 3 15.81 -5.45 -7.46
N ASN A 4 15.47 -4.41 -6.69
CA ASN A 4 14.31 -4.46 -5.80
C ASN A 4 13.05 -4.29 -6.64
N GLU A 5 12.11 -5.23 -6.53
CA GLU A 5 10.81 -5.12 -7.19
C GLU A 5 9.78 -4.50 -6.24
N PHE A 6 8.91 -3.70 -6.85
CA PHE A 6 7.92 -2.89 -6.19
C PHE A 6 6.53 -3.27 -6.74
N PHE A 7 5.56 -3.64 -5.90
CA PHE A 7 4.17 -3.96 -6.27
C PHE A 7 3.09 -3.06 -5.63
N MET A 8 2.04 -2.73 -6.38
CA MET A 8 0.84 -2.11 -5.82
C MET A 8 -0.40 -2.74 -6.46
N HIS A 9 -1.44 -3.02 -5.67
CA HIS A 9 -2.72 -3.44 -6.25
C HIS A 9 -3.52 -2.22 -6.73
N SER A 10 -4.28 -2.36 -7.82
CA SER A 10 -5.13 -1.30 -8.38
C SER A 10 -6.12 -0.69 -7.37
N VAL A 11 -6.53 -1.46 -6.36
CA VAL A 11 -7.36 -0.98 -5.24
C VAL A 11 -6.61 0.03 -4.36
N ASN A 12 -5.33 -0.20 -4.07
CA ASN A 12 -4.51 0.75 -3.34
C ASN A 12 -4.22 2.00 -4.19
N LEU A 13 -3.99 1.82 -5.49
CA LEU A 13 -3.87 2.94 -6.42
C LEU A 13 -5.15 3.79 -6.46
N THR A 14 -6.32 3.16 -6.35
CA THR A 14 -7.63 3.84 -6.29
C THR A 14 -7.74 4.70 -5.02
N GLU A 15 -7.28 4.20 -3.87
CA GLU A 15 -7.26 4.96 -2.62
C GLU A 15 -6.33 6.18 -2.72
N VAL A 16 -5.14 6.01 -3.29
CA VAL A 16 -4.20 7.12 -3.55
C VAL A 16 -4.84 8.19 -4.44
N TYR A 17 -5.52 7.78 -5.51
CA TYR A 17 -6.22 8.72 -6.39
C TYR A 17 -7.36 9.43 -5.66
N TYR A 18 -8.18 8.71 -4.91
CA TYR A 18 -9.28 9.27 -4.12
C TYR A 18 -8.78 10.33 -3.13
N ASP A 19 -7.73 10.03 -2.37
CA ASP A 19 -7.17 10.96 -1.40
C ASP A 19 -6.60 12.20 -2.09
N ALA A 20 -5.95 12.03 -3.24
CA ALA A 20 -5.43 13.15 -4.02
C ALA A 20 -6.56 14.06 -4.54
N VAL A 21 -7.67 13.50 -5.03
CA VAL A 21 -8.85 14.27 -5.43
C VAL A 21 -9.42 15.02 -4.23
N TYR A 22 -9.57 14.34 -3.09
CA TYR A 22 -10.14 14.91 -1.88
C TYR A 22 -9.32 16.10 -1.34
N VAL A 23 -7.99 16.00 -1.37
CA VAL A 23 -7.10 17.02 -0.80
C VAL A 23 -6.75 18.13 -1.80
N SER A 24 -6.56 17.80 -3.08
CA SER A 24 -5.95 18.70 -4.06
C SER A 24 -6.78 18.93 -5.32
N GLY A 25 -7.94 18.27 -5.45
CA GLY A 25 -8.79 18.34 -6.63
C GLY A 25 -8.34 17.42 -7.77
N GLU A 26 -9.23 17.26 -8.76
CA GLU A 26 -9.10 16.26 -9.83
C GLU A 26 -7.89 16.48 -10.74
N GLU A 27 -7.59 17.72 -11.11
CA GLU A 27 -6.43 18.06 -11.95
C GLU A 27 -5.11 17.61 -11.30
N LYS A 28 -4.95 17.87 -10.00
CA LYS A 28 -3.75 17.45 -9.26
C LYS A 28 -3.70 15.95 -8.99
N ALA A 29 -4.85 15.30 -8.85
CA ALA A 29 -4.91 13.85 -8.76
C ALA A 29 -4.48 13.17 -10.06
N GLN A 30 -4.89 13.72 -11.22
CA GLN A 30 -4.48 13.24 -12.53
C GLN A 30 -2.96 13.37 -12.72
N GLU A 31 -2.37 14.52 -12.38
CA GLU A 31 -0.91 14.71 -12.41
C GLU A 31 -0.17 13.71 -11.51
N LEU A 32 -0.73 13.39 -10.33
CA LEU A 32 -0.16 12.38 -9.44
C LEU A 32 -0.23 10.98 -10.06
N PHE A 33 -1.36 10.63 -10.67
CA PHE A 33 -1.57 9.34 -11.30
C PHE A 33 -0.57 9.09 -12.46
N GLU A 34 -0.34 10.12 -13.27
CA GLU A 34 0.68 10.08 -14.35
C GLU A 34 2.09 9.88 -13.79
N LYS A 35 2.44 10.58 -12.71
CA LYS A 35 3.74 10.38 -12.03
C LYS A 35 3.91 8.98 -11.47
N ILE A 36 2.85 8.38 -10.93
CA ILE A 36 2.90 6.99 -10.41
C ILE A 36 3.22 6.01 -11.54
N ALA A 37 2.69 6.24 -12.75
CA ALA A 37 2.98 5.40 -13.91
C ALA A 37 4.45 5.48 -14.39
N GLU A 38 5.18 6.53 -14.01
CA GLU A 38 6.62 6.68 -14.29
C GLU A 38 7.51 6.02 -13.23
N LEU A 39 6.96 5.69 -12.06
CA LEU A 39 7.70 5.00 -10.99
C LEU A 39 7.93 3.53 -11.38
N PRO A 40 9.02 2.91 -10.89
CA PRO A 40 9.29 1.49 -11.11
C PRO A 40 8.39 0.59 -10.25
N ILE A 41 7.07 0.84 -10.22
CA ILE A 41 6.06 0.12 -9.45
C ILE A 41 5.22 -0.73 -10.41
N ILE A 42 5.18 -2.03 -10.16
CA ILE A 42 4.34 -2.99 -10.87
C ILE A 42 2.92 -2.89 -10.31
N ILE A 43 2.01 -2.34 -11.10
CA ILE A 43 0.58 -2.31 -10.75
C ILE A 43 -0.06 -3.64 -11.11
N LEU A 44 -0.63 -4.32 -10.12
CA LEU A 44 -1.44 -5.51 -10.29
C LEU A 44 -2.90 -5.13 -10.45
N TRP A 45 -3.45 -5.45 -11.62
CA TRP A 45 -4.83 -5.12 -11.99
C TRP A 45 -5.82 -6.25 -11.73
N ASP A 46 -5.32 -7.49 -11.68
CA ASP A 46 -6.17 -8.69 -11.68
C ASP A 46 -6.50 -9.20 -10.29
N LEU A 47 -7.74 -9.70 -10.17
CA LEU A 47 -8.25 -10.42 -9.01
C LEU A 47 -8.51 -11.88 -9.35
N ASN A 48 -8.14 -12.78 -8.46
CA ASN A 48 -8.56 -14.18 -8.51
C ASN A 48 -9.21 -14.62 -7.19
N VAL A 49 -9.89 -15.75 -7.21
CA VAL A 49 -10.68 -16.23 -6.06
C VAL A 49 -9.82 -16.46 -4.82
N SER A 50 -8.59 -16.98 -4.96
CA SER A 50 -7.72 -17.21 -3.81
C SER A 50 -7.25 -15.90 -3.18
N PHE A 51 -6.90 -14.90 -3.99
CA PHE A 51 -6.50 -13.58 -3.52
C PHE A 51 -7.64 -12.84 -2.83
N ILE A 52 -8.86 -12.88 -3.39
CA ILE A 52 -10.06 -12.27 -2.76
C ILE A 52 -10.31 -12.89 -1.38
N LYS A 53 -10.20 -14.22 -1.25
CA LYS A 53 -10.35 -14.90 0.05
C LYS A 53 -9.26 -14.47 1.04
N LEU A 54 -8.02 -14.29 0.55
CA LEU A 54 -6.90 -13.84 1.37
C LEU A 54 -7.11 -12.42 1.90
N VAL A 55 -7.58 -11.49 1.05
CA VAL A 55 -7.99 -10.14 1.48
C VAL A 55 -9.07 -10.22 2.55
N GLY A 56 -10.08 -11.07 2.34
CA GLY A 56 -11.15 -11.30 3.31
C GLY A 56 -10.63 -11.76 4.68
N LYS A 57 -9.67 -12.69 4.70
CA LYS A 57 -8.98 -13.15 5.93
C LYS A 57 -8.34 -11.99 6.68
N TYR A 58 -7.56 -11.14 6.00
CA TYR A 58 -6.88 -10.01 6.65
C TYR A 58 -7.88 -8.97 7.19
N LYS A 59 -8.89 -8.62 6.39
CA LYS A 59 -9.94 -7.67 6.80
C LYS A 59 -10.69 -8.11 8.04
N THR A 60 -11.00 -9.40 8.17
CA THR A 60 -11.74 -9.93 9.34
C THR A 60 -10.84 -10.11 10.57
N SER A 61 -9.54 -10.34 10.37
CA SER A 61 -8.60 -10.60 11.46
C SER A 61 -8.15 -9.32 12.18
N TYR A 62 -8.00 -8.21 11.46
CA TYR A 62 -7.31 -7.02 11.98
C TYR A 62 -8.14 -5.74 12.08
N ARG A 63 -9.42 -5.74 11.67
CA ARG A 63 -10.31 -4.53 11.71
C ARG A 63 -9.79 -3.28 10.97
N ILE A 64 -8.80 -3.46 10.10
CA ILE A 64 -8.19 -2.49 9.18
C ILE A 64 -9.12 -2.02 8.06
N SER A 65 -8.72 -1.02 7.26
CA SER A 65 -9.44 -0.62 6.04
C SER A 65 -9.47 -1.75 4.99
N PHE A 66 -10.31 -1.61 3.97
CA PHE A 66 -10.32 -2.62 2.89
C PHE A 66 -9.05 -2.55 2.04
N ALA A 67 -8.55 -1.35 1.76
CA ALA A 67 -7.31 -1.16 1.02
C ALA A 67 -6.09 -1.71 1.78
N ASP A 68 -6.01 -1.54 3.11
CA ASP A 68 -4.94 -2.14 3.92
C ASP A 68 -4.98 -3.66 3.90
N ALA A 69 -6.18 -4.26 3.85
CA ALA A 69 -6.31 -5.70 3.69
C ALA A 69 -5.75 -6.18 2.34
N PHE A 70 -5.83 -5.36 1.29
CA PHE A 70 -5.18 -5.62 0.01
C PHE A 70 -3.65 -5.57 0.10
N VAL A 71 -3.09 -4.57 0.79
CA VAL A 71 -1.64 -4.47 1.02
C VAL A 71 -1.11 -5.72 1.69
N GLN A 72 -1.81 -6.19 2.73
CA GLN A 72 -1.40 -7.34 3.52
C GLN A 72 -1.51 -8.66 2.75
N ALA A 73 -2.64 -8.85 2.05
CA ALA A 73 -2.81 -10.00 1.19
C ALA A 73 -1.75 -10.03 0.08
N LEU A 74 -1.41 -8.87 -0.49
CA LEU A 74 -0.41 -8.76 -1.54
C LEU A 74 0.99 -9.08 -1.01
N ALA A 75 1.33 -8.57 0.18
CA ALA A 75 2.59 -8.86 0.85
C ALA A 75 2.76 -10.36 1.14
N GLU A 76 1.71 -11.03 1.65
CA GLU A 76 1.74 -12.49 1.85
C GLU A 76 1.90 -13.25 0.52
N LYS A 77 1.12 -12.88 -0.50
CA LYS A 77 1.14 -13.53 -1.82
C LYS A 77 2.51 -13.44 -2.50
N GLU A 78 3.12 -12.25 -2.49
CA GLU A 78 4.40 -11.99 -3.18
C GLU A 78 5.61 -12.24 -2.27
N LYS A 79 5.39 -12.65 -1.01
CA LYS A 79 6.41 -12.79 0.03
C LYS A 79 7.22 -11.51 0.20
N ALA A 80 6.51 -10.38 0.22
CA ALA A 80 7.07 -9.05 0.22
C ALA A 80 7.01 -8.38 1.61
N ILE A 81 7.84 -7.35 1.81
CA ILE A 81 7.77 -6.48 2.98
C ILE A 81 6.80 -5.33 2.66
N VAL A 82 5.95 -4.98 3.62
CA VAL A 82 5.08 -3.80 3.53
C VAL A 82 5.91 -2.55 3.77
N VAL A 83 5.79 -1.54 2.92
CA VAL A 83 6.43 -0.22 3.07
C VAL A 83 5.34 0.79 3.40
N SER A 84 5.40 1.40 4.59
CA SER A 84 4.36 2.32 5.06
C SER A 84 4.93 3.42 5.95
N THR A 85 4.16 4.50 6.12
CA THR A 85 4.35 5.45 7.24
C THR A 85 3.23 5.37 8.27
N ASP A 86 2.18 4.57 8.02
CA ASP A 86 1.02 4.48 8.90
C ASP A 86 1.21 3.43 10.00
N HIS A 87 1.63 3.90 11.16
CA HIS A 87 1.82 3.04 12.34
C HIS A 87 0.52 2.56 12.96
N HIS A 88 -0.61 3.26 12.78
CA HIS A 88 -1.80 2.98 13.58
C HIS A 88 -2.46 1.65 13.20
N GLU A 89 -2.61 1.39 11.91
CA GLU A 89 -3.29 0.20 11.39
C GLU A 89 -2.37 -1.03 11.33
N PHE A 90 -1.06 -0.83 11.17
CA PHE A 90 -0.10 -1.88 10.85
C PHE A 90 0.69 -2.43 12.04
N ASP A 91 0.76 -1.67 13.13
CA ASP A 91 1.43 -2.04 14.38
C ASP A 91 0.95 -3.37 14.98
N ALA A 92 -0.36 -3.63 14.94
CA ALA A 92 -0.96 -4.84 15.50
C ALA A 92 -0.54 -6.10 14.73
N ILE A 93 -0.34 -5.96 13.41
CA ILE A 93 0.01 -7.03 12.49
C ILE A 93 1.51 -7.34 12.56
N GLU A 94 2.35 -6.31 12.62
CA GLU A 94 3.79 -6.48 12.83
C GLU A 94 4.05 -7.20 14.17
N ARG A 95 3.35 -6.80 15.24
CA ARG A 95 3.44 -7.48 16.55
C ARG A 95 2.96 -8.92 16.53
N ALA A 96 1.99 -9.26 15.69
CA ALA A 96 1.54 -10.64 15.51
C ALA A 96 2.55 -11.50 14.73
N GLY A 97 3.55 -10.88 14.09
CA GLY A 97 4.58 -11.56 13.31
C GLY A 97 4.08 -12.12 11.97
N GLU A 98 2.89 -11.70 11.51
CA GLU A 98 2.32 -12.18 10.25
C GLU A 98 2.97 -11.54 9.02
N LEU A 99 3.44 -10.29 9.13
CA LEU A 99 4.07 -9.56 8.04
C LEU A 99 5.26 -8.74 8.55
N SER A 100 6.27 -8.57 7.68
CA SER A 100 7.37 -7.64 7.91
C SER A 100 7.02 -6.27 7.37
N ILE A 101 7.36 -5.22 8.11
CA ILE A 101 7.08 -3.83 7.74
C ILE A 101 8.38 -3.03 7.71
N TYR A 102 8.55 -2.23 6.67
CA TYR A 102 9.61 -1.25 6.52
C TYR A 102 9.00 0.15 6.66
N TRP A 103 9.28 0.78 7.79
CA TRP A 103 8.76 2.10 8.13
C TRP A 103 9.55 3.20 7.41
N LEU A 104 8.88 3.92 6.51
CA LEU A 104 9.46 5.12 5.92
C LEU A 104 9.43 6.25 6.96
N ILE A 105 10.56 6.95 7.12
CA ILE A 105 10.61 8.14 7.96
C ILE A 105 9.97 9.28 7.15
N PRO A 106 8.86 9.88 7.61
CA PRO A 106 8.24 10.98 6.88
C PRO A 106 9.23 12.16 6.82
N ILE A 107 9.64 12.51 5.60
CA ILE A 107 10.34 13.76 5.36
C ILE A 107 9.31 14.86 5.62
N ARG A 108 9.55 15.74 6.60
CA ARG A 108 8.62 16.83 6.94
C ARG A 108 8.38 17.71 5.71
N PHE A 109 7.29 17.46 4.98
CA PHE A 109 6.76 18.38 3.99
C PHE A 109 5.79 19.35 4.69
N GLN A 110 5.93 20.62 4.33
CA GLN A 110 5.36 21.76 5.05
C GLN A 110 3.85 21.92 4.75
N LYS A 111 3.00 21.19 5.49
CA LYS A 111 1.64 21.53 5.98
C LYS A 111 0.90 20.24 6.40
N PRO A 112 0.09 20.25 7.48
CA PRO A 112 -0.73 19.11 7.85
C PRO A 112 -1.96 19.07 6.92
N CYS A 113 -1.86 18.31 5.84
CA CYS A 113 -3.07 17.71 5.26
C CYS A 113 -3.31 16.39 6.01
N SER A 114 -4.58 16.04 6.19
CA SER A 114 -5.12 14.99 7.05
C SER A 114 -4.27 13.69 7.18
N PRO A 115 -4.36 12.97 8.32
CA PRO A 115 -3.46 11.85 8.67
C PRO A 115 -3.47 10.62 7.74
N CYS A 116 -4.30 10.58 6.68
CA CYS A 116 -4.53 9.37 5.89
C CYS A 116 -3.58 9.17 4.69
N LEU A 117 -2.73 10.14 4.37
CA LEU A 117 -2.20 10.27 3.00
C LEU A 117 -1.01 9.38 2.60
N ILE A 118 -0.73 8.30 3.32
CA ILE A 118 0.22 7.28 2.84
C ILE A 118 -0.37 5.92 3.18
N SER A 119 -1.45 5.60 2.48
CA SER A 119 -1.97 4.26 2.33
C SER A 119 -0.84 3.34 1.87
N ALA A 120 -0.64 2.27 2.63
CA ALA A 120 0.57 1.47 2.60
C ALA A 120 0.83 0.87 1.21
N LEU A 121 2.11 0.82 0.89
CA LEU A 121 2.65 0.35 -0.37
C LEU A 121 3.28 -1.03 -0.05
N ALA A 122 2.81 -2.14 -0.65
CA ALA A 122 3.39 -3.48 -0.38
C ALA A 122 4.62 -3.77 -1.25
N LEU A 123 5.85 -3.33 -0.89
CA LEU A 123 6.97 -3.39 -1.85
C LEU A 123 8.32 -3.71 -1.23
N PHE A 124 8.62 -5.01 -1.16
CA PHE A 124 10.00 -5.48 -1.26
C PHE A 124 10.04 -6.99 -1.51
N LYS A 125 10.51 -7.42 -2.67
CA LYS A 125 10.91 -8.81 -2.89
C LYS A 125 12.43 -8.85 -3.06
N ARG A 126 13.15 -9.56 -2.18
CA ARG A 126 14.52 -10.00 -2.54
C ARG A 126 14.38 -11.16 -3.51
N PRO A 127 15.06 -11.16 -4.66
CA PRO A 127 15.26 -12.41 -5.38
C PRO A 127 16.08 -13.36 -4.50
N ALA A 128 15.71 -14.64 -4.54
CA ALA A 128 16.44 -15.72 -3.87
C ALA A 128 17.84 -15.91 -4.46
#